data_AF-A0A2D7MQ98-F1
#
_entry.id   AF-A0A2D7MQ98-F1
#
_cell.length_a   1.000
_cell.length_b   1.000
_cell.length_c   1.000
_cell.angle_alpha   90.00
_cell.angle_beta   90.00
_cell.angle_gamma   90.00
#
_symmetry.space_group_name_H-M   'P 1'
#
loop_
_entity.id
_entity.type
_entity.pdbx_description
1 polymer ?
#
loop_
_entity_poly.entity_id
_entity_poly.type
_entity_poly.pdbx_seq_one_letter_code
_entity_poly.pdbx_strand_id
1 'polypeptide(L)' 'MIEFDQYLGFIAFLTILTIGFWLMIFLLTFVIPYWLTGNIKEFISEKLKARKEKN' A
#
# COMPACT_ATOMS: atom_id res chain seq x y z
N MET A 1 -14.92 12.21 -36.94
CA MET A 1 -15.88 11.87 -35.87
C MET A 1 -15.17 10.83 -35.03
N ILE A 2 -15.00 11.00 -33.72
CA ILE A 2 -14.54 9.87 -32.90
C ILE A 2 -15.65 8.82 -32.96
N GLU A 3 -15.32 7.63 -33.42
CA GLU A 3 -16.27 6.53 -33.44
C GLU A 3 -16.61 6.16 -32.00
N PHE A 4 -17.91 5.99 -31.72
CA PHE A 4 -18.43 5.74 -30.37
C PHE A 4 -17.73 4.54 -29.69
N ASP A 5 -17.33 3.55 -30.48
CA ASP A 5 -16.59 2.37 -30.02
C ASP A 5 -15.18 2.72 -29.49
N GLN A 6 -14.45 3.59 -30.18
CA GLN A 6 -13.13 4.04 -29.73
C GLN A 6 -13.21 4.85 -28.43
N TYR A 7 -14.25 5.66 -28.25
CA TYR A 7 -14.49 6.41 -27.02
C TYR A 7 -14.74 5.48 -25.82
N LEU A 8 -15.56 4.43 -26.02
CA LEU A 8 -15.79 3.42 -25.00
C LEU A 8 -14.52 2.65 -24.66
N GLY A 9 -13.70 2.27 -25.66
CA GLY A 9 -12.40 1.65 -25.44
C GLY A 9 -11.46 2.51 -24.59
N PHE A 10 -11.43 3.83 -24.85
CA PHE A 10 -10.62 4.77 -24.06
C PHE A 10 -11.09 4.88 -22.61
N ILE A 11 -12.40 5.00 -22.38
CA ILE A 11 -12.96 5.05 -21.01
C ILE A 11 -12.68 3.75 -20.28
N ALA A 12 -12.94 2.60 -20.90
CA ALA A 12 -12.69 1.30 -20.30
C ALA A 12 -11.22 1.14 -19.90
N PHE A 13 -10.28 1.55 -20.76
CA PHE A 13 -8.87 1.57 -20.45
C PHE A 13 -8.54 2.45 -19.23
N LEU A 14 -9.02 3.69 -19.21
CA LEU A 14 -8.80 4.60 -18.09
C LEU A 14 -9.40 4.07 -16.77
N THR A 15 -10.58 3.46 -16.82
CA THR A 15 -11.23 2.87 -15.65
C THR A 15 -10.42 1.68 -15.11
N ILE A 16 -10.00 0.76 -15.98
CA ILE A 16 -9.19 -0.40 -15.57
C ILE A 16 -7.85 0.06 -15.00
N LEU A 17 -7.19 1.02 -15.65
CA LEU A 17 -5.92 1.59 -15.17
C LEU A 17 -6.11 2.23 -13.79
N THR A 18 -7.16 3.03 -13.62
CA THR A 18 -7.45 3.70 -12.36
C THR A 18 -7.75 2.69 -11.25
N ILE A 19 -8.61 1.71 -11.50
CA ILE A 19 -8.95 0.65 -10.53
C ILE A 19 -7.71 -0.18 -10.18
N GLY A 20 -6.90 -0.58 -11.18
CA GLY A 20 -5.66 -1.31 -10.96
C GLY A 20 -4.65 -0.50 -10.14
N PHE A 21 -4.53 0.80 -10.41
CA PHE A 21 -3.70 1.71 -9.63
C PHE A 21 -4.15 1.82 -8.17
N TRP A 22 -5.44 2.03 -7.94
CA TRP A 22 -6.00 2.05 -6.59
C TRP A 22 -5.83 0.72 -5.85
N LEU A 23 -5.95 -0.41 -6.56
CA LEU A 23 -5.71 -1.74 -5.99
C LEU A 23 -4.24 -1.91 -5.56
N MET A 24 -3.27 -1.45 -6.37
CA MET A 24 -1.85 -1.48 -5.98
C MET A 24 -1.58 -0.66 -4.72
N ILE A 25 -2.17 0.54 -4.62
CA ILE A 25 -2.06 1.37 -3.41
C ILE A 25 -2.67 0.64 -2.20
N PHE A 26 -3.86 0.07 -2.35
CA PHE A 26 -4.53 -0.67 -1.27
C PHE A 26 -3.67 -1.83 -0.76
N LEU A 27 -3.06 -2.59 -1.66
CA LEU A 27 -2.17 -3.68 -1.28
C LEU A 27 -0.94 -3.17 -0.52
N LEU A 28 -0.29 -2.11 -1.01
CA LEU A 28 0.87 -1.52 -0.33
C LEU A 28 0.49 -0.94 1.04
N THR A 29 -0.58 -0.16 1.13
CA THR A 29 -1.00 0.50 2.37
C THR A 29 -1.60 -0.45 3.39
N PHE A 30 -2.03 -1.66 3.01
CA PHE A 30 -2.50 -2.66 3.96
C PHE A 30 -1.37 -3.61 4.38
N VAL A 31 -0.56 -4.06 3.42
CA VAL A 31 0.53 -5.02 3.67
C VAL A 31 1.70 -4.38 4.41
N ILE A 32 2.08 -3.15 4.04
CA ILE A 32 3.23 -2.47 4.66
C ILE A 32 3.00 -2.24 6.16
N PRO A 33 1.94 -1.57 6.63
CA PRO A 33 1.74 -1.39 8.06
C PRO A 33 1.54 -2.71 8.81
N TYR A 34 0.93 -3.73 8.21
CA TYR A 34 0.79 -5.04 8.87
C TYR A 34 2.16 -5.63 9.28
N TRP A 35 3.16 -5.56 8.40
CA TRP A 35 4.52 -6.03 8.70
C TRP A 35 5.36 -4.98 9.46
N LEU A 36 5.28 -3.71 9.05
CA LEU A 36 6.09 -2.61 9.59
C LEU A 36 5.75 -2.32 11.05
N THR A 37 4.47 -2.34 11.44
CA THR A 37 4.06 -2.13 12.83
C THR A 37 4.57 -3.24 13.75
N GLY A 38 4.62 -4.49 13.26
CA GLY A 38 5.19 -5.62 14.01
C GLY A 38 6.68 -5.41 14.31
N ASN A 39 7.48 -5.15 13.28
CA ASN A 39 8.93 -4.95 13.40
C ASN A 39 9.29 -3.73 14.25
N ILE A 40 8.58 -2.61 14.08
CA ILE A 40 8.83 -1.39 14.86
C ILE A 40 8.55 -1.65 16.35
N LYS A 41 7.47 -2.35 16.68
CA LYS A 41 7.11 -2.65 18.07
C LYS A 41 8.16 -3.54 18.74
N GLU A 42 8.68 -4.53 18.01
CA GLU A 42 9.74 -5.42 18.50
C GLU A 42 11.04 -4.65 18.75
N PHE A 43 11.48 -3.86 17.76
CA PHE A 43 12.68 -3.01 17.87
C PHE A 43 12.62 -2.01 19.04
N ILE A 44 11.46 -1.37 19.25
CA ILE A 44 11.27 -0.45 20.39
C ILE A 44 11.33 -1.23 21.71
N SER A 45 10.70 -2.40 21.77
CA SER A 45 10.69 -3.23 22.98
C SER A 45 12.09 -3.72 23.36
N GLU A 46 12.89 -4.16 22.38
CA GLU A 46 14.29 -4.54 22.59
C GLU A 46 15.12 -3.37 23.11
N LYS A 47 15.00 -2.19 22.49
CA LYS A 47 15.71 -0.98 22.95
C LYS A 47 15.33 -0.57 24.37
N LEU A 48 14.06 -0.72 24.75
CA LEU A 48 13.60 -0.42 26.10
C LEU A 48 14.12 -1.44 27.12
N LYS A 49 14.15 -2.73 26.79
CA LYS A 49 14.72 -3.80 27.65
C LYS A 49 16.22 -3.59 27.85
N ALA A 50 16.98 -3.34 26.78
CA ALA A 50 18.42 -3.08 26.86
C ALA A 50 18.77 -1.86 27.73
N ARG A 51 17.89 -0.84 27.79
CA ARG A 51 18.06 0.31 28.70
C ARG A 51 17.72 0.01 30.15
N LYS A 52 16.85 -0.97 30.42
CA LYS A 52 16.50 -1.42 31.77
C LYS A 52 17.54 -2.37 32.36
N GLU A 53 18.19 -3.19 31.56
CA GLU A 53 19.29 -4.07 32.03
C GLU A 53 20.60 -3.33 32.30
N LYS A 54 20.75 -2.11 31.76
CA LYS A 54 21.96 -1.30 31.93
C LYS A 54 21.90 -0.33 33.13
N ASN A 55 20.75 -0.22 33.81
CA ASN A 55 20.57 0.56 35.05
C ASN A 55 20.32 -0.39 36.22
#